data_AF-A0A1B6JZN6-F1
#
_entry.id   AF-A0A1B6JZN6-F1
#
_cell.length_a   1.000
_cell.length_b   1.000
_cell.length_c   1.000
_cell.angle_alpha   90.00
_cell.angle_beta   90.00
_cell.angle_gamma   90.00
#
_symmetry.space_group_name_H-M   'P 1'
#
loop_
_entity.id
_entity.type
_entity.pdbx_description
1 polymer ?
#
loop_
_entity_poly.entity_id
_entity_poly.type
_entity_poly.pdbx_seq_one_letter_code
_entity_poly.pdbx_strand_id
1 'polypeptide(L)'
;AETPLFAAEEAKKALIGLARDLRGLAFAFNTKTSYMMLFDWIYPSYTPILLHAMELWYREPQVTTPVLKLFAELVQNRSQRLQFDASSPNGILLFREASKVICSYGSHILEVEVAKDQIYAMKLKGISICFSMLKAALCGSYVNFGVFRLYGDDALDNALKTFVKLLLSIPQSDLLDYPKLSQTYYVLLECLAQDHMSFLATLEPSVFLYILSSISEGLTALDTMVCTGCCATLDHIVTY
;
A
#
# COMPACT_ATOMS: atom_id res chain seq x y z
N ALA A 1 6.72 6.84 40.51
CA ALA A 1 6.98 5.80 39.49
C ALA A 1 5.80 5.82 38.54
N GLU A 2 5.84 6.72 37.55
CA GLU A 2 4.85 6.77 36.49
C GLU A 2 5.01 5.51 35.63
N THR A 3 3.93 4.76 35.54
CA THR A 3 3.84 3.40 35.05
C THR A 3 4.18 3.34 33.55
N PRO A 4 4.94 2.34 33.06
CA PRO A 4 5.29 2.19 31.64
C PRO A 4 4.08 2.19 30.68
N LEU A 5 2.88 1.87 31.18
CA LEU A 5 1.62 1.95 30.45
C LEU A 5 1.21 3.40 30.09
N PHE A 6 1.47 4.37 30.98
CA PHE A 6 1.13 5.78 30.74
C PHE A 6 2.04 6.39 29.65
N ALA A 7 3.34 6.10 29.74
CA ALA A 7 4.31 6.46 28.71
C ALA A 7 3.99 5.85 27.34
N ALA A 8 3.43 4.63 27.31
CA ALA A 8 3.00 3.99 26.07
C ALA A 8 1.81 4.71 25.41
N GLU A 9 0.81 5.14 26.18
CA GLU A 9 -0.33 5.88 25.63
C GLU A 9 0.05 7.28 25.12
N GLU A 10 0.98 7.95 25.80
CA GLU A 10 1.53 9.23 25.37
C GLU A 10 2.34 9.08 24.08
N ALA A 11 3.18 8.03 24.00
CA ALA A 11 3.94 7.71 22.81
C ALA A 11 3.01 7.43 21.61
N LYS A 12 1.93 6.65 21.80
CA LYS A 12 0.92 6.41 20.76
C LYS A 12 0.29 7.72 20.28
N LYS A 13 -0.16 8.58 21.20
CA LYS A 13 -0.79 9.87 20.84
C LYS A 13 0.17 10.77 20.07
N ALA A 14 1.43 10.87 20.53
CA ALA A 14 2.47 11.63 19.86
C ALA A 14 2.74 11.11 18.45
N LEU A 15 2.87 9.78 18.29
CA LEU A 15 3.05 9.15 16.99
C LEU A 15 1.86 9.39 16.05
N ILE A 16 0.63 9.25 16.55
CA ILE A 16 -0.58 9.51 15.77
C ILE A 16 -0.61 10.95 15.27
N GLY A 17 -0.28 11.92 16.13
CA GLY A 17 -0.17 13.33 15.77
C GLY A 17 0.89 13.55 14.70
N LEU A 18 2.11 13.09 14.97
CA LEU A 18 3.25 13.20 14.06
C LEU A 18 2.94 12.61 12.68
N ALA A 19 2.40 11.40 12.60
CA ALA A 19 2.09 10.75 11.32
C ALA A 19 1.03 11.54 10.51
N ARG A 20 0.05 12.14 11.19
CA ARG A 20 -0.97 12.98 10.54
C ARG A 20 -0.39 14.30 10.04
N ASP A 21 0.44 14.94 10.85
CA ASP A 21 1.06 16.23 10.51
C ASP A 21 2.06 16.07 9.36
N LEU A 22 2.94 15.06 9.43
CA LEU A 22 3.87 14.72 8.35
C LEU A 22 3.14 14.38 7.05
N ARG A 23 1.99 13.69 7.15
CA ARG A 23 1.16 13.42 5.97
C ARG A 23 0.59 14.71 5.38
N GLY A 24 0.16 15.65 6.23
CA GLY A 24 -0.29 16.98 5.81
C GLY A 24 0.81 17.78 5.11
N LEU A 25 2.03 17.76 5.66
CA LEU A 25 3.21 18.38 5.03
C LEU A 25 3.52 17.72 3.69
N ALA A 26 3.59 16.39 3.65
CA ALA A 26 3.79 15.65 2.41
C ALA A 26 2.73 15.99 1.37
N PHE A 27 1.45 16.11 1.76
CA PHE A 27 0.37 16.49 0.86
C PHE A 27 0.54 17.92 0.28
N ALA A 28 1.05 18.85 1.09
CA ALA A 28 1.26 20.24 0.69
C ALA A 28 2.52 20.43 -0.18
N PHE A 29 3.54 19.59 0.00
CA PHE A 29 4.79 19.63 -0.74
C PHE A 29 4.64 19.03 -2.14
N ASN A 30 4.26 19.90 -3.07
CA ASN A 30 3.98 19.59 -4.47
C ASN A 30 5.17 19.84 -5.41
N THR A 31 6.31 20.31 -4.92
CA THR A 31 7.53 20.52 -5.71
C THR A 31 8.62 19.53 -5.32
N LYS A 32 9.50 19.16 -6.27
CA LYS A 32 10.66 18.28 -6.01
C LYS A 32 11.46 18.77 -4.80
N THR A 33 11.80 20.05 -4.74
CA THR A 33 12.63 20.63 -3.68
C THR A 33 11.99 20.51 -2.30
N SER A 34 10.72 20.90 -2.16
CA SER A 34 10.02 20.83 -0.86
C SER A 34 9.80 19.39 -0.40
N TYR A 35 9.48 18.49 -1.34
CA TYR A 35 9.38 17.06 -1.06
C TYR A 35 10.71 16.48 -0.59
N MET A 36 11.80 16.80 -1.29
CA MET A 36 13.14 16.30 -0.95
C MET A 36 13.59 16.76 0.43
N MET A 37 13.31 18.00 0.83
CA MET A 37 13.59 18.47 2.20
C MET A 37 12.90 17.60 3.26
N LEU A 38 11.64 17.19 3.01
CA LEU A 38 10.93 16.28 3.90
C LEU A 38 11.49 14.86 3.86
N PHE A 39 11.78 14.35 2.66
CA PHE A 39 12.28 13.00 2.47
C PHE A 39 13.67 12.81 3.10
N ASP A 40 14.59 13.76 2.89
CA ASP A 40 15.93 13.74 3.48
C ASP A 40 15.90 13.91 5.01
N TRP A 41 14.87 14.59 5.53
CA TRP A 41 14.67 14.70 6.96
C TRP A 41 14.14 13.39 7.56
N ILE A 42 13.16 12.74 6.90
CA ILE A 42 12.51 11.53 7.44
C ILE A 42 13.36 10.27 7.27
N TYR A 43 14.03 10.14 6.11
CA TYR A 43 14.84 8.99 5.74
C TYR A 43 16.33 9.31 5.90
N PRO A 44 17.16 8.41 6.48
CA PRO A 44 16.81 7.08 7.00
C PRO A 44 16.45 7.07 8.49
N SER A 45 16.53 8.22 9.18
CA SER A 45 16.56 8.26 10.65
C SER A 45 15.24 7.90 11.31
N TYR A 46 14.10 8.33 10.73
CA TYR A 46 12.79 8.21 11.38
C TYR A 46 11.90 7.12 10.77
N THR A 47 12.18 6.65 9.55
CA THR A 47 11.41 5.54 8.96
C THR A 47 11.47 4.24 9.78
N PRO A 48 12.59 3.83 10.41
CA PRO A 48 12.62 2.64 11.26
C PRO A 48 11.78 2.79 12.52
N ILE A 49 11.68 4.00 13.07
CA ILE A 49 10.86 4.29 14.26
C ILE A 49 9.38 4.12 13.92
N LEU A 50 8.94 4.66 12.77
CA LEU A 50 7.57 4.51 12.29
C LEU A 50 7.21 3.05 12.02
N LEU A 51 8.13 2.29 11.41
CA LEU A 51 7.95 0.87 11.13
C LEU A 51 7.85 0.06 12.43
N HIS A 52 8.78 0.27 13.37
CA HIS A 52 8.78 -0.42 14.65
C HIS A 52 7.49 -0.15 15.46
N ALA A 53 6.99 1.08 15.42
CA ALA A 53 5.73 1.41 16.07
C ALA A 53 4.51 0.69 15.45
N MET A 54 4.49 0.51 14.12
CA MET A 54 3.45 -0.27 13.46
C MET A 54 3.50 -1.75 13.87
N GLU A 55 4.70 -2.30 14.03
CA GLU A 55 4.92 -3.68 14.50
C GLU A 55 4.51 -3.86 15.96
N LEU A 56 4.77 -2.86 16.80
CA LEU A 56 4.41 -2.91 18.22
C LEU A 56 2.89 -2.82 18.43
N TRP A 57 2.22 -1.95 17.67
CA TRP A 57 0.80 -1.62 17.84
C TRP A 57 -0.06 -2.09 16.66
N TYR A 58 0.30 -3.21 16.02
CA TYR A 58 -0.39 -3.71 14.83
C TYR A 58 -1.89 -3.97 15.02
N ARG A 59 -2.31 -4.33 16.24
CA ARG A 59 -3.71 -4.56 16.62
C ARG A 59 -4.52 -3.28 16.83
N GLU A 60 -3.90 -2.10 16.75
CA GLU A 60 -4.53 -0.81 17.03
C GLU A 60 -4.60 0.03 15.74
N PRO A 61 -5.71 -0.04 14.98
CA PRO A 61 -5.87 0.71 13.74
C PRO A 61 -5.72 2.22 13.89
N GLN A 62 -5.97 2.75 15.08
CA GLN A 62 -5.82 4.17 15.39
C GLN A 62 -4.36 4.63 15.25
N VAL A 63 -3.40 3.73 15.48
CA VAL A 63 -1.96 3.95 15.36
C VAL A 63 -1.47 3.56 13.96
N THR A 64 -1.83 2.38 13.46
CA THR A 64 -1.33 1.89 12.18
C THR A 64 -1.87 2.67 10.98
N THR A 65 -3.15 3.07 11.01
CA THR A 65 -3.79 3.78 9.88
C THR A 65 -3.10 5.12 9.55
N PRO A 66 -2.80 6.02 10.51
CA PRO A 66 -2.04 7.23 10.25
C PRO A 66 -0.68 6.96 9.59
N VAL A 67 0.09 5.98 10.07
CA VAL A 67 1.41 5.66 9.53
C VAL A 67 1.29 5.11 8.11
N LEU A 68 0.39 4.15 7.87
CA LEU A 68 0.09 3.64 6.53
C LEU A 68 -0.28 4.77 5.56
N LYS A 69 -1.13 5.71 6.00
CA LYS A 69 -1.53 6.85 5.17
C LYS A 69 -0.41 7.85 4.92
N LEU A 70 0.54 8.01 5.84
CA LEU A 70 1.74 8.80 5.63
C LEU A 70 2.57 8.19 4.50
N PHE A 71 2.88 6.89 4.58
CA PHE A 71 3.65 6.21 3.53
C PHE A 71 2.92 6.19 2.18
N ALA A 72 1.60 5.99 2.18
CA ALA A 72 0.79 6.09 0.97
C ALA A 72 0.86 7.48 0.33
N GLU A 73 0.92 8.54 1.14
CA GLU A 73 1.15 9.89 0.63
C GLU A 73 2.59 10.04 0.14
N LEU A 74 3.61 9.55 0.85
CA LEU A 74 5.02 9.70 0.45
C LEU A 74 5.33 9.12 -0.94
N VAL A 75 4.73 7.98 -1.30
CA VAL A 75 4.92 7.33 -2.61
C VAL A 75 4.07 7.96 -3.73
N GLN A 76 3.14 8.85 -3.41
CA GLN A 76 2.27 9.45 -4.41
C GLN A 76 3.03 10.50 -5.22
N ASN A 77 3.17 10.29 -6.53
CA ASN A 77 3.79 11.24 -7.45
C ASN A 77 2.84 12.38 -7.86
N ARG A 78 2.43 13.19 -6.89
CA ARG A 78 1.58 14.36 -7.13
C ARG A 78 2.38 15.47 -7.79
N SER A 79 1.81 16.09 -8.83
CA SER A 79 2.40 17.24 -9.51
C SER A 79 3.85 17.01 -9.96
N GLN A 80 4.20 15.77 -10.33
CA GLN A 80 5.54 15.37 -10.74
C GLN A 80 6.65 15.64 -9.69
N ARG A 81 6.30 15.66 -8.40
CA ARG A 81 7.27 15.92 -7.32
C ARG A 81 8.32 14.82 -7.14
N LEU A 82 8.04 13.58 -7.56
CA LEU A 82 8.95 12.43 -7.44
C LEU A 82 9.86 12.27 -8.67
N GLN A 83 10.15 13.38 -9.37
CA GLN A 83 11.06 13.38 -10.50
C GLN A 83 12.52 13.40 -10.03
N PHE A 84 13.03 12.24 -9.64
CA PHE A 84 14.43 12.05 -9.25
C PHE A 84 15.35 12.07 -10.47
N ASP A 85 16.59 12.50 -10.27
CA ASP A 85 17.61 12.44 -11.31
C ASP A 85 17.97 10.97 -11.59
N ALA A 86 18.33 10.62 -12.83
CA ALA A 86 18.57 9.23 -13.23
C ALA A 86 19.68 8.52 -12.43
N SER A 87 20.60 9.28 -11.82
CA SER A 87 21.66 8.79 -10.93
C SER A 87 21.25 8.73 -9.46
N SER A 88 20.08 9.23 -9.09
CA SER A 88 19.62 9.29 -7.71
C SER A 88 19.09 7.94 -7.24
N PRO A 89 19.51 7.44 -6.07
CA PRO A 89 18.94 6.23 -5.49
C PRO A 89 17.57 6.48 -4.85
N ASN A 90 17.11 7.73 -4.74
CA ASN A 90 15.97 8.08 -3.88
C ASN A 90 14.67 7.38 -4.26
N GLY A 91 14.40 7.16 -5.55
CA GLY A 91 13.23 6.40 -5.99
C GLY A 91 13.25 4.94 -5.52
N ILE A 92 14.43 4.31 -5.57
CA ILE A 92 14.64 2.94 -5.07
C ILE A 92 14.47 2.92 -3.55
N LEU A 93 15.09 3.86 -2.83
CA LEU A 93 15.02 3.95 -1.37
C LEU A 93 13.58 4.17 -0.89
N LEU A 94 12.85 5.10 -1.50
CA LEU A 94 11.45 5.36 -1.21
C LEU A 94 10.58 4.10 -1.41
N PHE A 95 10.76 3.41 -2.55
CA PHE A 95 10.02 2.16 -2.80
C PHE A 95 10.36 1.07 -1.78
N ARG A 96 11.64 0.92 -1.42
CA ARG A 96 12.07 -0.07 -0.41
C ARG A 96 11.40 0.18 0.94
N GLU A 97 11.32 1.42 1.39
CA GLU A 97 10.65 1.75 2.64
C GLU A 97 9.14 1.48 2.56
N ALA A 98 8.49 1.82 1.44
CA ALA A 98 7.08 1.49 1.22
C ALA A 98 6.83 -0.03 1.21
N SER A 99 7.70 -0.80 0.56
CA SER A 99 7.65 -2.27 0.54
C SER A 99 7.78 -2.84 1.95
N LYS A 100 8.74 -2.36 2.76
CA LYS A 100 8.88 -2.78 4.17
C LYS A 100 7.61 -2.54 4.97
N VAL A 101 7.00 -1.36 4.82
CA VAL A 101 5.75 -1.00 5.51
C VAL A 101 4.60 -1.91 5.10
N ILE A 102 4.44 -2.20 3.80
CA ILE A 102 3.42 -3.13 3.30
C ILE A 102 3.66 -4.54 3.85
N CYS A 103 4.88 -5.05 3.80
CA CYS A 103 5.22 -6.40 4.26
C CYS A 103 5.06 -6.55 5.78
N SER A 104 5.51 -5.56 6.55
CA SER A 104 5.42 -5.54 8.00
C SER A 104 3.95 -5.48 8.45
N TYR A 105 3.16 -4.54 7.92
CA TYR A 105 1.72 -4.51 8.22
C TYR A 105 1.01 -5.79 7.76
N GLY A 106 1.29 -6.23 6.54
CA GLY A 106 0.63 -7.36 5.91
C GLY A 106 0.84 -8.68 6.66
N SER A 107 2.05 -8.96 7.12
CA SER A 107 2.35 -10.17 7.91
C SER A 107 1.57 -10.19 9.22
N HIS A 108 1.53 -9.08 9.96
CA HIS A 108 0.86 -9.02 11.27
C HIS A 108 -0.67 -8.99 11.15
N ILE A 109 -1.23 -8.27 10.18
CA ILE A 109 -2.69 -8.13 10.07
C ILE A 109 -3.39 -9.43 9.64
N LEU A 110 -2.67 -10.32 8.94
CA LEU A 110 -3.20 -11.63 8.57
C LEU A 110 -3.49 -12.50 9.80
N GLU A 111 -2.72 -12.34 10.88
CA GLU A 111 -2.86 -13.08 12.14
C GLU A 111 -3.96 -12.52 13.05
N VAL A 112 -4.52 -11.34 12.74
CA VAL A 112 -5.55 -10.71 13.56
C VAL A 112 -6.91 -11.31 13.22
N GLU A 113 -7.50 -11.98 14.20
CA GLU A 113 -8.91 -12.38 14.20
C GLU A 113 -9.80 -11.19 14.60
N VAL A 114 -10.83 -10.93 13.80
CA VAL A 114 -11.75 -9.81 14.01
C VAL A 114 -13.18 -10.30 13.91
N ALA A 115 -14.03 -9.81 14.80
CA ALA A 115 -15.48 -10.00 14.69
C ALA A 115 -16.03 -9.38 13.40
N LYS A 116 -17.08 -9.99 12.81
CA LYS A 116 -17.63 -9.57 11.51
C LYS A 116 -18.08 -8.11 11.48
N ASP A 117 -18.58 -7.58 12.59
CA ASP A 117 -19.05 -6.19 12.73
C ASP A 117 -17.91 -5.16 12.70
N GLN A 118 -16.68 -5.56 13.05
CA GLN A 118 -15.51 -4.68 13.13
C GLN A 118 -14.47 -4.93 12.04
N ILE A 119 -14.68 -5.93 11.19
CA ILE A 119 -13.73 -6.39 10.17
C ILE A 119 -13.19 -5.25 9.30
N TYR A 120 -14.08 -4.32 8.90
CA TYR A 120 -13.68 -3.20 8.07
C TYR A 120 -12.71 -2.26 8.78
N ALA A 121 -13.06 -1.84 10.01
CA ALA A 121 -12.27 -0.87 10.76
C ALA A 121 -10.92 -1.43 11.21
N MET A 122 -10.89 -2.72 11.58
CA MET A 122 -9.72 -3.36 12.16
C MET A 122 -8.77 -3.93 11.09
N LYS A 123 -9.29 -4.40 9.96
CA LYS A 123 -8.54 -5.15 8.94
C LYS A 123 -8.64 -4.54 7.55
N LEU A 124 -9.82 -4.52 6.96
CA LEU A 124 -9.98 -4.20 5.53
C LEU A 124 -9.57 -2.77 5.17
N LYS A 125 -9.77 -1.80 6.07
CA LYS A 125 -9.36 -0.41 5.84
C LYS A 125 -7.85 -0.26 5.71
N GLY A 126 -7.06 -0.99 6.51
CA GLY A 126 -5.61 -0.96 6.40
C GLY A 126 -5.13 -1.65 5.13
N ILE A 127 -5.74 -2.78 4.78
CA ILE A 127 -5.46 -3.50 3.51
C ILE A 127 -5.76 -2.60 2.30
N SER A 128 -6.89 -1.88 2.30
CA SER A 128 -7.23 -0.91 1.25
C SER A 128 -6.17 0.20 1.11
N ILE A 129 -5.59 0.67 2.21
CA ILE A 129 -4.49 1.65 2.17
C ILE A 129 -3.21 1.03 1.61
N CYS A 130 -2.90 -0.23 1.94
CA CYS A 130 -1.78 -0.95 1.34
C CYS A 130 -1.95 -1.12 -0.17
N PHE A 131 -3.15 -1.44 -0.65
CA PHE A 131 -3.43 -1.54 -2.09
C PHE A 131 -3.24 -0.18 -2.78
N SER A 132 -3.77 0.89 -2.19
CA SER A 132 -3.56 2.24 -2.71
C SER A 132 -2.08 2.66 -2.72
N MET A 133 -1.32 2.32 -1.67
CA MET A 133 0.11 2.61 -1.56
C MET A 133 0.90 1.86 -2.63
N LEU A 134 0.64 0.55 -2.79
CA LEU A 134 1.30 -0.26 -3.79
C LEU A 134 1.01 0.26 -5.19
N LYS A 135 -0.26 0.58 -5.49
CA LYS A 135 -0.64 1.15 -6.78
C LYS A 135 0.12 2.45 -7.07
N ALA A 136 0.13 3.38 -6.13
CA ALA A 136 0.82 4.66 -6.27
C ALA A 136 2.33 4.49 -6.51
N ALA A 137 2.93 3.48 -5.86
CA ALA A 137 4.34 3.17 -5.99
C ALA A 137 4.67 2.53 -7.35
N LEU A 138 3.81 1.65 -7.86
CA LEU A 138 4.02 0.98 -9.16
C LEU A 138 3.84 1.94 -10.34
N CYS A 139 2.78 2.76 -10.34
CA CYS A 139 2.49 3.69 -11.43
C CYS A 139 3.12 5.08 -11.24
N GLY A 140 4.01 5.26 -10.25
CA GLY A 140 4.56 6.56 -9.87
C GLY A 140 5.64 7.09 -10.83
N SER A 141 6.17 6.26 -11.72
CA SER A 141 7.22 6.58 -12.71
C SER A 141 8.49 7.20 -12.12
N TYR A 142 8.78 6.95 -10.84
CA TYR A 142 9.95 7.49 -10.13
C TYR A 142 11.02 6.43 -9.84
N VAL A 143 10.74 5.15 -10.14
CA VAL A 143 11.64 4.03 -9.90
C VAL A 143 11.59 3.07 -11.09
N ASN A 144 12.76 2.59 -11.53
CA ASN A 144 12.84 1.53 -12.52
C ASN A 144 12.87 0.18 -11.80
N PHE A 145 11.79 -0.59 -11.89
CA PHE A 145 11.68 -1.87 -11.19
C PHE A 145 12.64 -2.96 -11.67
N GLY A 146 13.19 -2.84 -12.89
CA GLY A 146 14.19 -3.78 -13.40
C GLY A 146 15.48 -3.80 -12.58
N VAL A 147 15.82 -2.71 -11.89
CA VAL A 147 17.03 -2.62 -11.07
C VAL A 147 16.98 -3.54 -9.85
N PHE A 148 15.79 -3.81 -9.29
CA PHE A 148 15.63 -4.68 -8.14
C PHE A 148 16.15 -6.09 -8.44
N ARG A 149 15.74 -6.66 -9.58
CA ARG A 149 16.23 -7.97 -10.03
C ARG A 149 17.73 -7.96 -10.35
N LEU A 150 18.24 -6.88 -10.95
CA LEU A 150 19.67 -6.76 -11.28
C LEU A 150 20.57 -6.71 -10.05
N TYR A 151 20.11 -6.11 -8.95
CA TYR A 151 20.87 -5.98 -7.70
C TYR A 151 20.50 -7.04 -6.64
N GLY A 152 19.62 -8.01 -6.96
CA GLY A 152 19.17 -9.02 -6.01
C GLY A 152 18.37 -8.45 -4.83
N ASP A 153 17.61 -7.38 -5.06
CA ASP A 153 16.75 -6.73 -4.09
C ASP A 153 15.31 -7.25 -4.21
N ASP A 154 14.84 -7.97 -3.19
CA ASP A 154 13.53 -8.63 -3.18
C ASP A 154 12.36 -7.68 -2.83
N ALA A 155 12.59 -6.36 -2.69
CA ALA A 155 11.55 -5.45 -2.21
C ALA A 155 10.27 -5.47 -3.06
N LEU A 156 10.38 -5.53 -4.39
CA LEU A 156 9.19 -5.59 -5.26
C LEU A 156 8.47 -6.93 -5.09
N ASP A 157 9.21 -8.04 -5.15
CA ASP A 157 8.65 -9.38 -5.04
C ASP A 157 7.96 -9.59 -3.69
N ASN A 158 8.53 -9.07 -2.60
CA ASN A 158 7.95 -9.14 -1.27
C ASN A 158 6.64 -8.34 -1.17
N ALA A 159 6.59 -7.13 -1.76
CA ALA A 159 5.38 -6.32 -1.78
C ALA A 159 4.25 -7.00 -2.58
N LEU A 160 4.57 -7.56 -3.75
CA LEU A 160 3.61 -8.27 -4.61
C LEU A 160 3.12 -9.58 -3.97
N LYS A 161 4.00 -10.37 -3.34
CA LYS A 161 3.62 -11.55 -2.55
C LYS A 161 2.72 -11.18 -1.38
N THR A 162 3.01 -10.07 -0.71
CA THR A 162 2.17 -9.57 0.39
C THR A 162 0.80 -9.14 -0.11
N PHE A 163 0.72 -8.47 -1.27
CA PHE A 163 -0.55 -8.15 -1.92
C PHE A 163 -1.40 -9.41 -2.13
N VAL A 164 -0.83 -10.49 -2.69
CA VAL A 164 -1.56 -11.75 -2.89
C VAL A 164 -2.07 -12.34 -1.58
N LYS A 165 -1.23 -12.40 -0.54
CA LYS A 165 -1.64 -12.89 0.78
C LYS A 165 -2.77 -12.07 1.38
N LEU A 166 -2.71 -10.74 1.26
CA LEU A 166 -3.77 -9.84 1.72
C LEU A 166 -5.05 -10.03 0.93
N LEU A 167 -4.97 -10.18 -0.40
CA LEU A 167 -6.13 -10.43 -1.27
C LEU A 167 -6.85 -11.71 -0.89
N LEU A 168 -6.11 -12.82 -0.72
CA LEU A 168 -6.68 -14.12 -0.35
C LEU A 168 -7.26 -14.15 1.06
N SER A 169 -6.92 -13.18 1.92
CA SER A 169 -7.50 -13.04 3.25
C SER A 169 -8.87 -12.36 3.27
N ILE A 170 -9.30 -11.80 2.13
CA ILE A 170 -10.56 -11.09 1.98
C ILE A 170 -11.57 -12.06 1.36
N PRO A 171 -12.74 -12.29 1.98
CA PRO A 171 -13.83 -12.99 1.32
C PRO A 171 -14.27 -12.23 0.06
N GLN A 172 -14.55 -12.93 -1.03
CA GLN A 172 -14.85 -12.28 -2.31
C GLN A 172 -16.09 -11.36 -2.23
N SER A 173 -17.11 -11.73 -1.44
CA SER A 173 -18.27 -10.87 -1.15
C SER A 173 -17.89 -9.51 -0.58
N ASP A 174 -16.89 -9.48 0.30
CA ASP A 174 -16.47 -8.27 1.00
C ASP A 174 -15.77 -7.29 0.06
N LEU A 175 -15.20 -7.76 -1.08
CA LEU A 175 -14.55 -6.87 -2.04
C LEU A 175 -15.52 -5.83 -2.61
N LEU A 176 -16.77 -6.22 -2.88
CA LEU A 176 -17.79 -5.32 -3.43
C LEU A 176 -18.63 -4.63 -2.35
N ASP A 177 -18.82 -5.25 -1.19
CA ASP A 177 -19.60 -4.68 -0.08
C ASP A 177 -18.93 -3.45 0.55
N TYR A 178 -17.60 -3.32 0.43
CA TYR A 178 -16.85 -2.18 0.95
C TYR A 178 -16.29 -1.29 -0.17
N PRO A 179 -16.96 -0.17 -0.54
CA PRO A 179 -16.62 0.62 -1.73
C PRO A 179 -15.16 1.11 -1.78
N LYS A 180 -14.59 1.51 -0.64
CA LYS A 180 -13.20 1.98 -0.58
C LYS A 180 -12.20 0.84 -0.84
N LEU A 181 -12.49 -0.35 -0.32
CA LEU A 181 -11.68 -1.53 -0.58
C LEU A 181 -11.77 -1.89 -2.07
N SER A 182 -12.99 -2.00 -2.59
CA SER A 182 -13.29 -2.24 -4.01
C SER A 182 -12.48 -1.34 -4.92
N GLN A 183 -12.61 -0.01 -4.75
CA GLN A 183 -11.91 0.97 -5.58
C GLN A 183 -10.39 0.80 -5.52
N THR A 184 -9.82 0.65 -4.32
CA THR A 184 -8.37 0.47 -4.20
C THR A 184 -7.86 -0.85 -4.78
N TYR A 185 -8.66 -1.92 -4.71
CA TYR A 185 -8.34 -3.22 -5.26
C TYR A 185 -8.36 -3.21 -6.78
N TYR A 186 -9.48 -2.82 -7.40
CA TYR A 186 -9.62 -2.88 -8.87
C TYR A 186 -8.66 -1.90 -9.57
N VAL A 187 -8.41 -0.72 -8.99
CA VAL A 187 -7.43 0.22 -9.55
C VAL A 187 -5.99 -0.29 -9.44
N LEU A 188 -5.66 -1.04 -8.38
CA LEU A 188 -4.36 -1.72 -8.30
C LEU A 188 -4.29 -2.87 -9.30
N LEU A 189 -5.36 -3.66 -9.42
CA LEU A 189 -5.40 -4.81 -10.32
C LEU A 189 -5.25 -4.39 -11.79
N GLU A 190 -5.93 -3.32 -12.20
CA GLU A 190 -5.76 -2.72 -13.54
C GLU A 190 -4.31 -2.32 -13.80
N CYS A 191 -3.66 -1.64 -12.85
CA CYS A 191 -2.23 -1.27 -12.93
C CYS A 191 -1.32 -2.51 -13.03
N LEU A 192 -1.62 -3.58 -12.29
CA LEU A 192 -0.86 -4.83 -12.38
C LEU A 192 -1.05 -5.51 -13.74
N ALA A 193 -2.28 -5.54 -14.28
CA ALA A 193 -2.55 -6.12 -15.59
C ALA A 193 -1.90 -5.30 -16.71
N GLN A 194 -1.86 -3.98 -16.58
CA GLN A 194 -1.27 -3.10 -17.58
C GLN A 194 0.27 -3.19 -17.60
N ASP A 195 0.93 -2.98 -16.46
CA ASP A 195 2.40 -2.75 -16.43
C ASP A 195 3.18 -3.94 -15.84
N HIS A 196 2.49 -4.87 -15.16
CA HIS A 196 3.10 -5.98 -14.44
C HIS A 196 2.45 -7.34 -14.76
N MET A 197 1.92 -7.52 -15.98
CA MET A 197 1.20 -8.74 -16.36
C MET A 197 2.04 -10.02 -16.22
N SER A 198 3.37 -9.91 -16.42
CA SER A 198 4.31 -11.01 -16.20
C SER A 198 4.25 -11.57 -14.77
N PHE A 199 3.96 -10.73 -13.76
CA PHE A 199 3.71 -11.20 -12.40
C PHE A 199 2.39 -11.95 -12.29
N LEU A 200 1.30 -11.39 -12.83
CA LEU A 200 -0.02 -12.04 -12.81
C LEU A 200 0.00 -13.42 -13.50
N ALA A 201 0.73 -13.54 -14.60
CA ALA A 201 0.91 -14.79 -15.33
C ALA A 201 1.68 -15.88 -14.55
N THR A 202 2.41 -15.49 -13.50
CA THR A 202 3.18 -16.43 -12.65
C THR A 202 2.42 -16.86 -11.39
N LEU A 203 1.21 -16.33 -11.18
CA LEU A 203 0.40 -16.67 -10.02
C LEU A 203 -0.08 -18.13 -10.07
N GLU A 204 -0.29 -18.72 -8.89
CA GLU A 204 -0.92 -20.03 -8.79
C GLU A 204 -2.33 -20.01 -9.41
N PRO A 205 -2.77 -21.11 -10.06
CA PRO A 205 -4.06 -21.14 -10.76
C PRO A 205 -5.26 -20.76 -9.88
N SER A 206 -5.26 -21.13 -8.60
CA SER A 206 -6.31 -20.79 -7.64
C SER A 206 -6.39 -19.28 -7.39
N VAL A 207 -5.25 -18.61 -7.30
CA VAL A 207 -5.17 -17.15 -7.11
C VAL A 207 -5.61 -16.42 -8.36
N PHE A 208 -5.15 -16.90 -9.53
CA PHE A 208 -5.56 -16.31 -10.81
C PHE A 208 -7.07 -16.47 -11.05
N LEU A 209 -7.65 -17.63 -10.71
CA LEU A 209 -9.09 -17.84 -10.75
C LEU A 209 -9.84 -16.91 -9.80
N TYR A 210 -9.34 -16.70 -8.57
CA TYR A 210 -9.92 -15.72 -7.65
C TYR A 210 -9.97 -14.32 -8.27
N ILE A 211 -8.88 -13.89 -8.93
CA ILE A 211 -8.82 -12.61 -9.63
C ILE A 211 -9.86 -12.55 -10.75
N LEU A 212 -9.93 -13.56 -11.63
CA LEU A 212 -10.92 -13.61 -12.71
C LEU A 212 -12.36 -13.63 -12.20
N SER A 213 -12.65 -14.37 -11.12
CA SER A 213 -13.95 -14.38 -10.47
C SER A 213 -14.31 -12.99 -9.93
N SER A 214 -13.35 -12.31 -9.28
CA SER A 214 -13.58 -10.94 -8.80
C SER A 214 -13.84 -9.96 -9.95
N ILE A 215 -13.12 -10.06 -11.07
CA ILE A 215 -13.37 -9.25 -12.28
C ILE A 215 -14.79 -9.52 -12.79
N SER A 216 -15.18 -10.79 -12.89
CA SER A 216 -16.52 -11.17 -13.35
C SER A 216 -17.63 -10.57 -12.49
N GLU A 217 -17.47 -10.55 -11.17
CA GLU A 217 -18.42 -9.91 -10.26
C GLU A 217 -18.36 -8.38 -10.37
N GLY A 218 -17.17 -7.80 -10.44
CA GLY A 218 -16.94 -6.37 -10.59
C GLY A 218 -17.52 -5.76 -11.87
N LEU A 219 -17.59 -6.54 -12.97
CA LEU A 219 -18.30 -6.14 -14.20
C LEU A 219 -19.79 -5.88 -13.97
N THR A 220 -20.38 -6.54 -12.97
CA THR A 220 -21.80 -6.38 -12.59
C THR A 220 -22.00 -5.35 -11.46
N ALA A 221 -20.93 -4.72 -10.99
CA ALA A 221 -21.01 -3.74 -9.91
C ALA A 221 -21.76 -2.47 -10.31
N LEU A 222 -22.43 -1.85 -9.35
CA LEU A 222 -23.15 -0.59 -9.54
C LEU A 222 -22.20 0.62 -9.74
N ASP A 223 -20.97 0.53 -9.21
CA ASP A 223 -19.96 1.58 -9.37
C ASP A 223 -19.35 1.49 -10.79
N THR A 224 -19.63 2.50 -11.61
CA THR A 224 -19.16 2.57 -13.01
C THR A 224 -17.64 2.62 -13.13
N MET A 225 -16.93 3.17 -12.12
CA MET A 225 -15.47 3.15 -12.11
C MET A 225 -14.94 1.74 -11.92
N VAL A 226 -15.57 0.94 -11.05
CA VAL A 226 -15.21 -0.47 -10.85
C VAL A 226 -15.48 -1.28 -12.12
N CYS A 227 -16.65 -1.11 -12.73
CA CYS A 227 -17.00 -1.79 -13.98
C CYS A 227 -16.00 -1.48 -15.10
N THR A 228 -15.66 -0.20 -15.29
CA THR A 228 -14.72 0.25 -16.33
C THR A 228 -13.30 -0.27 -16.06
N GLY A 229 -12.84 -0.23 -14.80
CA GLY A 229 -11.55 -0.80 -14.40
C GLY A 229 -11.49 -2.32 -14.62
N CYS A 230 -12.59 -3.03 -14.37
CA CYS A 230 -12.68 -4.47 -14.66
C CYS A 230 -12.59 -4.77 -16.17
N CYS A 231 -13.26 -3.98 -17.01
CA CYS A 231 -13.16 -4.10 -18.47
C CYS A 231 -11.72 -3.88 -18.95
N ALA A 232 -11.07 -2.80 -18.49
CA ALA A 232 -9.69 -2.49 -18.85
C ALA A 232 -8.72 -3.59 -18.37
N THR A 233 -8.89 -4.06 -17.14
CA THR A 233 -8.11 -5.17 -16.59
C THR A 233 -8.24 -6.43 -17.45
N LEU A 234 -9.47 -6.80 -17.83
CA LEU A 234 -9.72 -7.98 -18.65
C LEU A 234 -9.10 -7.84 -20.05
N ASP A 235 -9.22 -6.66 -20.66
CA ASP A 235 -8.61 -6.36 -21.96
C ASP A 235 -7.08 -6.50 -21.93
N HIS A 236 -6.43 -5.97 -20.89
CA HIS A 236 -4.99 -6.14 -20.68
C HIS A 236 -4.59 -7.61 -20.50
N ILE A 237 -5.37 -8.39 -19.74
CA ILE A 237 -5.09 -9.82 -19.51
C ILE A 237 -5.24 -10.62 -20.82
N VAL A 238 -6.26 -10.34 -21.63
CA VAL A 238 -6.55 -11.11 -22.85
C VAL A 238 -5.63 -10.72 -24.01
N THR A 239 -5.13 -9.49 -24.04
CA THR A 239 -4.27 -8.98 -25.11
C THR A 239 -2.78 -9.31 -24.91
N TYR A 240 -2.37 -9.69 -23.71
CA TYR A 240 -0.99 -10.06 -23.37
C TYR A 240 -0.54 -11.38 -24.00
#